data_AF-A0AAU2N1Z7-F1
#
_entry.id   AF-A0AAU2N1Z7-F1
#
_cell.length_a   1.000
_cell.length_b   1.000
_cell.length_c   1.000
_cell.angle_alpha   90.00
_cell.angle_beta   90.00
_cell.angle_gamma   90.00
#
_symmetry.space_group_name_H-M   'P 1'
#
loop_
_entity.id
_entity.type
_entity.pdbx_description
1 polymer ?
#
loop_
_entity_poly.entity_id
_entity_poly.type
_entity_poly.pdbx_seq_one_letter_code
_entity_poly.pdbx_strand_id
1 'polypeptide(L)'
;MKSFKRMAAVAAVAVAGPTILTATPAMAADQPAVIVPDVAPKDDAADAGTPTPAVPGVQTSAPAPVPVPAPAVPAPAVPDAQAPAPQPAPVAEKAAKDAKSQADTQDAEDEADGILMGPEVTVAGIPTNGFKADGSWTTLQVTVDNGGHIAVPNYTPSISVDGYGAEFKPSQIKVEWQTPGGTWQPAKLAQGEAHGSSLQYSFGTDPSLAKGTSYTVDVRIAFAKDTPVVPFDLTSAGQSRVGNHVNHSPSAWYNATIAGAVDDRENPFVEGPALTVNGVPETIKAGGDWTNLSVRVDNSGKEALKGFNVGLVLARPDWVKMKPSQIKVEVLSKDKNGKAGWHEAEVWSEEESVFFGIDLAGGPVAAGQSFDVQFRIRFAADAPLGAVSIFSWGSSQVGPDTPTPWADSRSRARLTTIVAASTDTGGNGNQPNPNGGAKPITDTTGTTGTTGTTGGELAATGSDPATTWALGGAGVALAMGAALVAGTGRRRRTTA
;
A
#
# COMPACT_ATOMS: atom_id res chain seq x y z
N MET A 1 27.33 18.42 -55.83
CA MET A 1 28.19 18.69 -54.67
C MET A 1 27.90 20.08 -54.13
N LYS A 2 27.24 20.19 -52.97
CA LYS A 2 27.32 21.29 -51.99
C LYS A 2 26.49 20.88 -50.78
N SER A 3 27.19 20.55 -49.69
CA SER A 3 26.64 20.09 -48.42
C SER A 3 26.13 21.26 -47.59
N PHE A 4 24.87 21.20 -47.14
CA PHE A 4 24.36 22.06 -46.07
C PHE A 4 24.57 21.36 -44.73
N LYS A 5 25.43 21.95 -43.89
CA LYS A 5 25.55 21.64 -42.46
C LYS A 5 24.33 22.19 -41.73
N ARG A 6 23.64 21.37 -40.94
CA ARG A 6 22.80 21.82 -39.83
C ARG A 6 23.50 21.45 -38.53
N MET A 7 23.75 22.46 -37.72
CA MET A 7 24.24 22.33 -36.35
C MET A 7 23.13 21.73 -35.49
N ALA A 8 23.44 20.63 -34.81
CA ALA A 8 22.69 20.18 -33.64
C ALA A 8 23.34 20.80 -32.41
N ALA A 9 22.58 21.61 -31.68
CA ALA A 9 22.94 22.04 -30.34
C ALA A 9 22.70 20.85 -29.41
N VAL A 10 23.79 20.24 -28.95
CA VAL A 10 23.79 19.25 -27.87
C VAL A 10 23.98 20.05 -26.58
N ALA A 11 22.93 20.12 -25.76
CA ALA A 11 23.06 20.54 -24.37
C ALA A 11 23.73 19.40 -23.61
N ALA A 12 25.04 19.55 -23.37
CA ALA A 12 25.81 18.68 -22.51
C ALA A 12 25.51 19.06 -21.05
N VAL A 13 24.75 18.22 -20.34
CA VAL A 13 24.74 18.24 -18.88
C VAL A 13 26.02 17.54 -18.42
N ALA A 14 26.91 18.33 -17.83
CA ALA A 14 28.13 17.83 -17.21
C ALA A 14 27.76 16.95 -16.02
N VAL A 15 27.95 15.64 -16.18
CA VAL A 15 28.02 14.69 -15.07
C VAL A 15 29.30 15.02 -14.31
N ALA A 16 29.18 15.76 -13.20
CA ALA A 16 30.23 15.85 -12.21
C ALA A 16 30.46 14.43 -11.65
N GLY A 17 31.62 13.86 -11.97
CA GLY A 17 32.00 12.54 -11.49
C GLY A 17 32.10 12.48 -9.95
N PRO A 18 31.97 11.29 -9.36
CA PRO A 18 32.12 11.13 -7.93
C PRO A 18 33.57 11.43 -7.55
N THR A 19 33.77 12.54 -6.82
CA THR A 19 34.99 12.76 -6.07
C THR A 19 34.95 11.79 -4.90
N ILE A 20 35.83 10.78 -4.92
CA ILE A 20 36.01 9.84 -3.82
C ILE A 20 36.61 10.64 -2.65
N LEU A 21 35.74 11.11 -1.74
CA LEU A 21 36.15 11.50 -0.39
C LEU A 21 36.13 10.25 0.46
N THR A 22 37.30 9.68 0.69
CA THR A 22 37.55 8.66 1.70
C THR A 22 37.33 9.26 3.09
N ALA A 23 36.09 9.26 3.57
CA ALA A 23 35.78 9.46 4.98
C ALA A 23 35.64 8.07 5.62
N THR A 24 36.66 7.68 6.38
CA THR A 24 36.65 6.50 7.25
C THR A 24 35.50 6.65 8.26
N PRO A 25 34.53 5.74 8.34
CA PRO A 25 33.58 5.78 9.44
C PRO A 25 34.31 5.36 10.73
N ALA A 26 34.29 6.28 11.69
CA ALA A 26 34.60 5.98 13.09
C ALA A 26 33.64 4.89 13.58
N MET A 27 34.21 3.91 14.27
CA MET A 27 33.54 2.68 14.69
C MET A 27 32.28 2.97 15.52
N ALA A 28 31.13 2.46 15.06
CA ALA A 28 29.98 2.19 15.90
C ALA A 28 30.29 0.95 16.74
N ALA A 29 30.62 1.16 18.01
CA ALA A 29 30.81 0.11 18.99
C ALA A 29 29.46 -0.44 19.47
N ASP A 30 29.40 -1.77 19.56
CA ASP A 30 28.48 -2.60 20.35
C ASP A 30 26.97 -2.36 20.20
N GLN A 31 26.40 -2.88 19.10
CA GLN A 31 25.03 -3.41 19.07
C GLN A 31 25.16 -4.95 18.89
N PRO A 32 24.54 -5.78 19.75
CA PRO A 32 24.75 -7.22 19.68
C PRO A 32 24.13 -7.79 18.40
N ALA A 33 25.00 -8.22 17.48
CA ALA A 33 24.65 -9.09 16.38
C ALA A 33 23.92 -10.34 16.92
N VAL A 34 22.71 -10.57 16.41
CA VAL A 34 21.87 -11.71 16.77
C VAL A 34 22.35 -12.92 15.97
N ILE A 35 23.00 -13.87 16.66
CA ILE A 35 23.50 -15.14 16.10
C ILE A 35 22.46 -16.24 16.40
N VAL A 36 22.20 -17.13 15.44
CA VAL A 36 21.37 -18.34 15.63
C VAL A 36 22.11 -19.59 15.10
N PRO A 37 22.03 -20.74 15.81
CA PRO A 37 22.63 -22.00 15.38
C PRO A 37 21.71 -22.84 14.47
N ASP A 38 22.35 -23.70 13.69
CA ASP A 38 21.80 -24.61 12.68
C ASP A 38 21.14 -25.86 13.29
N VAL A 39 19.92 -26.22 12.84
CA VAL A 39 19.37 -27.58 13.01
C VAL A 39 18.43 -27.95 11.85
N ALA A 40 18.77 -29.05 11.17
CA ALA A 40 18.01 -29.69 10.09
C ALA A 40 16.71 -30.38 10.57
N PRO A 41 15.72 -30.63 9.68
CA PRO A 41 14.47 -31.29 10.05
C PRO A 41 14.62 -32.82 10.21
N LYS A 42 13.89 -33.41 11.16
CA LYS A 42 13.65 -34.85 11.25
C LYS A 42 12.33 -35.20 10.53
N ASP A 43 12.42 -36.19 9.65
CA ASP A 43 11.29 -36.88 9.04
C ASP A 43 10.71 -37.91 10.01
N ASP A 44 9.38 -37.92 10.18
CA ASP A 44 8.65 -39.08 10.69
C ASP A 44 7.49 -39.38 9.71
N ALA A 45 7.68 -40.43 8.91
CA ALA A 45 6.65 -41.03 8.07
C ALA A 45 6.03 -42.22 8.81
N ALA A 46 4.71 -42.35 8.78
CA ALA A 46 4.01 -43.57 9.14
C ALA A 46 3.08 -44.02 8.00
N ASP A 47 3.31 -45.27 7.63
CA ASP A 47 2.77 -46.07 6.55
C ASP A 47 1.38 -46.64 6.87
N ALA A 48 0.52 -46.78 5.87
CA ALA A 48 -0.67 -47.64 5.91
C ALA A 48 -1.18 -48.00 4.50
N GLY A 49 -0.58 -49.04 3.92
CA GLY A 49 -1.28 -50.25 3.45
C GLY A 49 -2.42 -50.13 2.43
N THR A 50 -2.15 -50.64 1.22
CA THR A 50 -3.14 -51.07 0.21
C THR A 50 -3.77 -52.42 0.56
N PRO A 51 -4.99 -52.73 0.07
CA PRO A 51 -5.07 -53.90 -0.83
C PRO A 51 -6.04 -53.79 -2.03
N THR A 52 -5.71 -54.62 -3.02
CA THR A 52 -6.23 -54.89 -4.39
C THR A 52 -7.60 -55.62 -4.40
N PRO A 53 -8.35 -55.70 -5.54
CA PRO A 53 -9.81 -55.76 -5.58
C PRO A 53 -10.41 -57.14 -5.89
N ALA A 54 -11.73 -57.26 -5.69
CA ALA A 54 -12.55 -58.33 -6.27
C ALA A 54 -13.96 -57.82 -6.68
N VAL A 55 -14.34 -58.14 -7.91
CA VAL A 55 -15.68 -58.07 -8.54
C VAL A 55 -16.07 -59.55 -8.75
N PRO A 56 -17.32 -60.05 -8.50
CA PRO A 56 -18.45 -59.79 -9.40
C PRO A 56 -19.89 -59.90 -8.83
N GLY A 57 -20.88 -59.41 -9.60
CA GLY A 57 -22.22 -60.00 -9.62
C GLY A 57 -23.42 -59.05 -9.57
N VAL A 58 -24.10 -58.95 -10.71
CA VAL A 58 -25.34 -58.20 -11.03
C VAL A 58 -26.57 -58.66 -10.23
N GLN A 59 -27.42 -57.75 -9.77
CA GLN A 59 -28.89 -57.86 -9.92
C GLN A 59 -29.67 -56.56 -9.66
N THR A 60 -30.73 -56.46 -10.46
CA THR A 60 -31.70 -55.39 -10.73
C THR A 60 -32.70 -55.10 -9.62
N SER A 61 -33.05 -53.82 -9.42
CA SER A 61 -34.45 -53.34 -9.32
C SER A 61 -34.51 -51.82 -9.19
N ALA A 62 -35.24 -51.18 -10.10
CA ALA A 62 -35.56 -49.75 -10.10
C ALA A 62 -36.74 -49.43 -9.16
N PRO A 63 -36.69 -48.35 -8.37
CA PRO A 63 -37.88 -47.75 -7.78
C PRO A 63 -38.36 -46.53 -8.59
N ALA A 64 -39.69 -46.41 -8.68
CA ALA A 64 -40.43 -45.39 -9.40
C ALA A 64 -40.20 -43.96 -8.90
N PRO A 65 -40.38 -42.93 -9.76
CA PRO A 65 -40.26 -41.53 -9.36
C PRO A 65 -41.47 -41.08 -8.53
N VAL A 66 -41.19 -40.47 -7.38
CA VAL A 66 -42.15 -39.76 -6.54
C VAL A 66 -42.51 -38.43 -7.22
N PRO A 67 -43.80 -38.06 -7.35
CA PRO A 67 -44.19 -36.80 -7.96
C PRO A 67 -43.83 -35.60 -7.08
N VAL A 68 -43.07 -34.67 -7.65
CA VAL A 68 -42.75 -33.35 -7.07
C VAL A 68 -44.00 -32.46 -7.16
N PRO A 69 -44.49 -31.86 -6.06
CA PRO A 69 -45.59 -30.90 -6.12
C PRO A 69 -45.16 -29.63 -6.84
N ALA A 70 -46.02 -29.12 -7.71
CA ALA A 70 -45.82 -27.86 -8.42
C ALA A 70 -45.69 -26.66 -7.44
N PRO A 71 -44.79 -25.70 -7.71
CA PRO A 71 -44.67 -24.50 -6.92
C PRO A 71 -45.93 -23.62 -7.07
N ALA A 72 -46.47 -23.18 -5.94
CA ALA A 72 -47.59 -22.26 -5.87
C ALA A 72 -47.20 -20.88 -6.45
N VAL A 73 -48.02 -20.39 -7.38
CA VAL A 73 -47.94 -19.04 -7.95
C VAL A 73 -48.33 -18.02 -6.87
N PRO A 74 -47.46 -17.07 -6.49
CA PRO A 74 -47.85 -15.97 -5.62
C PRO A 74 -48.79 -15.01 -6.36
N ALA A 75 -49.86 -14.58 -5.69
CA ALA A 75 -50.79 -13.57 -6.18
C ALA A 75 -50.10 -12.21 -6.42
N PRO A 76 -50.61 -11.36 -7.34
CA PRO A 76 -50.00 -10.08 -7.67
C PRO A 76 -50.09 -9.12 -6.48
N ALA A 77 -48.95 -8.55 -6.08
CA ALA A 77 -48.91 -7.45 -5.12
C ALA A 77 -49.45 -6.17 -5.77
N VAL A 78 -50.34 -5.50 -5.03
CA VAL A 78 -50.86 -4.17 -5.32
C VAL A 78 -49.70 -3.16 -5.24
N PRO A 79 -49.58 -2.17 -6.16
CA PRO A 79 -48.52 -1.17 -6.07
C PRO A 79 -48.79 -0.21 -4.92
N ASP A 80 -47.93 -0.24 -3.90
CA ASP A 80 -47.89 0.81 -2.89
C ASP A 80 -47.37 2.11 -3.49
N ALA A 81 -48.03 3.20 -3.11
CA ALA A 81 -47.77 4.54 -3.56
C ALA A 81 -46.32 4.97 -3.27
N GLN A 82 -45.66 5.41 -4.34
CA GLN A 82 -44.30 5.92 -4.36
C GLN A 82 -44.22 7.19 -3.49
N ALA A 83 -43.54 7.10 -2.34
CA ALA A 83 -43.14 8.26 -1.57
C ALA A 83 -42.16 9.12 -2.43
N PRO A 84 -42.32 10.46 -2.45
CA PRO A 84 -41.48 11.31 -3.27
C PRO A 84 -40.00 11.20 -2.88
N ALA A 85 -39.15 11.12 -3.90
CA ALA A 85 -37.70 11.04 -3.76
C ALA A 85 -37.18 12.22 -2.92
N PRO A 86 -36.23 11.99 -1.98
CA PRO A 86 -35.58 13.07 -1.27
C PRO A 86 -34.82 13.96 -2.27
N GLN A 87 -35.16 15.24 -2.25
CA GLN A 87 -34.46 16.31 -2.96
C GLN A 87 -32.95 16.26 -2.63
N PRO A 88 -32.05 16.41 -3.62
CA PRO A 88 -30.62 16.54 -3.34
C PRO A 88 -30.39 17.77 -2.47
N ALA A 89 -29.74 17.58 -1.32
CA ALA A 89 -29.27 18.69 -0.49
C ALA A 89 -28.30 19.57 -1.30
N PRO A 90 -28.34 20.90 -1.13
CA PRO A 90 -27.48 21.82 -1.86
C PRO A 90 -26.00 21.48 -1.66
N VAL A 91 -25.29 21.41 -2.78
CA VAL A 91 -23.85 21.13 -2.89
C VAL A 91 -23.08 22.08 -1.96
N ALA A 92 -22.30 21.50 -1.07
CA ALA A 92 -21.53 22.21 -0.06
C ALA A 92 -20.42 23.06 -0.70
N GLU A 93 -20.70 24.34 -0.93
CA GLU A 93 -19.75 25.41 -1.27
C GLU A 93 -18.73 25.71 -0.14
N LYS A 94 -18.68 24.88 0.91
CA LYS A 94 -17.92 25.12 2.14
C LYS A 94 -16.59 24.34 2.22
N ALA A 95 -16.37 23.33 1.38
CA ALA A 95 -15.12 22.55 1.38
C ALA A 95 -13.92 23.30 0.76
N ALA A 96 -14.14 24.40 0.05
CA ALA A 96 -13.07 25.21 -0.57
C ALA A 96 -12.40 26.22 0.38
N LYS A 97 -12.91 26.40 1.61
CA LYS A 97 -12.41 27.45 2.54
C LYS A 97 -11.28 27.00 3.48
N ASP A 98 -11.04 25.70 3.60
CA ASP A 98 -9.93 25.17 4.42
C ASP A 98 -8.63 25.01 3.61
N ALA A 99 -8.66 25.27 2.30
CA ALA A 99 -7.49 25.33 1.43
C ALA A 99 -6.79 26.72 1.49
N LYS A 100 -6.62 27.28 2.70
CA LYS A 100 -5.93 28.56 2.87
C LYS A 100 -4.42 28.38 2.70
N SER A 101 -3.97 28.68 1.48
CA SER A 101 -2.61 29.11 1.08
C SER A 101 -1.42 28.36 1.66
N GLN A 102 -1.07 27.21 1.05
CA GLN A 102 0.30 26.67 1.01
C GLN A 102 1.17 27.41 -0.03
N ALA A 103 0.99 28.73 -0.18
CA ALA A 103 1.63 29.50 -1.25
C ALA A 103 2.99 30.13 -0.87
N ASP A 104 3.45 30.00 0.38
CA ASP A 104 4.63 30.75 0.88
C ASP A 104 5.87 29.92 1.19
N THR A 105 6.00 28.71 0.63
CA THR A 105 7.33 28.05 0.49
C THR A 105 7.65 27.95 -0.98
N GLN A 106 7.97 29.10 -1.55
CA GLN A 106 8.26 29.30 -2.96
C GLN A 106 9.63 29.97 -3.12
N ASP A 107 10.69 29.20 -2.88
CA ASP A 107 11.96 29.43 -3.56
C ASP A 107 11.86 28.68 -4.90
N ALA A 108 11.30 29.39 -5.87
CA ALA A 108 11.16 28.96 -7.24
C ALA A 108 12.48 29.17 -7.99
N GLU A 109 13.15 28.06 -8.31
CA GLU A 109 13.98 27.96 -9.50
C GLU A 109 13.45 26.79 -10.34
N ASP A 110 12.78 27.11 -11.46
CA ASP A 110 12.65 26.39 -12.75
C ASP A 110 12.55 24.84 -12.86
N GLU A 111 12.26 24.07 -11.82
CA GLU A 111 12.07 22.61 -11.91
C GLU A 111 10.58 22.23 -11.89
N ALA A 112 10.00 21.75 -13.00
CA ALA A 112 10.07 20.38 -13.55
C ALA A 112 9.39 19.37 -12.60
N ASP A 113 8.22 18.87 -12.99
CA ASP A 113 7.46 17.72 -12.47
C ASP A 113 7.76 17.25 -11.03
N GLY A 114 6.80 17.46 -10.12
CA GLY A 114 6.88 17.02 -8.72
C GLY A 114 6.37 15.60 -8.48
N ILE A 115 6.78 15.01 -7.37
CA ILE A 115 6.19 13.76 -6.86
C ILE A 115 4.89 14.11 -6.13
N LEU A 116 3.80 13.38 -6.34
CA LEU A 116 2.57 13.50 -5.55
C LEU A 116 2.50 12.37 -4.51
N MET A 117 2.39 12.72 -3.23
CA MET A 117 1.99 11.75 -2.19
C MET A 117 0.47 11.57 -2.19
N GLY A 118 -0.07 11.13 -3.34
CA GLY A 118 -1.49 11.16 -3.65
C GLY A 118 -2.06 9.81 -4.05
N PRO A 119 -3.23 9.82 -4.70
CA PRO A 119 -4.06 8.64 -4.90
C PRO A 119 -3.29 7.51 -5.57
N GLU A 120 -3.49 6.31 -5.07
CA GLU A 120 -3.02 5.10 -5.74
C GLU A 120 -4.00 4.76 -6.86
N VAL A 121 -3.47 4.39 -8.03
CA VAL A 121 -4.28 3.97 -9.17
C VAL A 121 -3.96 2.52 -9.48
N THR A 122 -4.94 1.64 -9.39
CA THR A 122 -4.78 0.20 -9.62
C THR A 122 -5.67 -0.29 -10.76
N VAL A 123 -5.30 -1.42 -11.36
CA VAL A 123 -6.03 -2.04 -12.47
C VAL A 123 -6.35 -3.48 -12.12
N ALA A 124 -7.61 -3.86 -12.32
CA ALA A 124 -8.09 -5.24 -12.23
C ALA A 124 -8.73 -5.69 -13.56
N GLY A 125 -8.88 -7.01 -13.72
CA GLY A 125 -9.48 -7.60 -14.93
C GLY A 125 -8.51 -7.82 -16.09
N ILE A 126 -7.20 -7.77 -15.84
CA ILE A 126 -6.17 -8.05 -16.86
C ILE A 126 -6.28 -9.55 -17.26
N PRO A 127 -6.45 -9.87 -18.55
CA PRO A 127 -6.64 -11.24 -19.01
C PRO A 127 -5.35 -12.06 -18.86
N THR A 128 -5.43 -13.20 -18.17
CA THR A 128 -4.29 -14.12 -17.97
C THR A 128 -3.79 -14.74 -19.28
N ASN A 129 -4.66 -14.90 -20.27
CA ASN A 129 -4.32 -15.43 -21.60
C ASN A 129 -3.95 -14.33 -22.61
N GLY A 130 -3.74 -13.11 -22.13
CA GLY A 130 -3.39 -11.94 -22.95
C GLY A 130 -4.59 -11.26 -23.61
N PHE A 131 -4.34 -10.05 -24.09
CA PHE A 131 -5.27 -9.22 -24.82
C PHE A 131 -5.34 -9.64 -26.28
N LYS A 132 -6.55 -9.72 -26.86
CA LYS A 132 -6.72 -10.09 -28.26
C LYS A 132 -6.41 -8.92 -29.17
N ALA A 133 -5.57 -9.15 -30.17
CA ALA A 133 -5.32 -8.23 -31.28
C ALA A 133 -6.27 -8.55 -32.46
N ASP A 134 -7.57 -8.40 -32.24
CA ASP A 134 -8.62 -8.60 -33.26
C ASP A 134 -9.64 -7.45 -33.31
N GLY A 135 -9.39 -6.39 -32.54
CA GLY A 135 -10.29 -5.25 -32.35
C GLY A 135 -11.37 -5.46 -31.29
N SER A 136 -11.43 -6.62 -30.64
CA SER A 136 -12.36 -6.84 -29.53
C SER A 136 -11.97 -6.05 -28.29
N TRP A 137 -12.98 -5.60 -27.55
CA TRP A 137 -12.80 -4.87 -26.30
C TRP A 137 -12.54 -5.83 -25.14
N THR A 138 -11.55 -5.50 -24.32
CA THR A 138 -11.32 -6.09 -23.01
C THR A 138 -11.65 -5.05 -21.95
N THR A 139 -12.56 -5.38 -21.03
CA THR A 139 -12.93 -4.50 -19.92
C THR A 139 -12.00 -4.72 -18.73
N LEU A 140 -11.54 -3.61 -18.16
CA LEU A 140 -10.71 -3.49 -16.98
C LEU A 140 -11.45 -2.62 -15.95
N GLN A 141 -11.17 -2.82 -14.67
CA GLN A 141 -11.58 -1.89 -13.63
C GLN A 141 -10.37 -1.10 -13.17
N VAL A 142 -10.44 0.23 -13.22
CA VAL A 142 -9.40 1.10 -12.69
C VAL A 142 -9.91 1.76 -11.42
N THR A 143 -9.25 1.50 -10.30
CA THR A 143 -9.60 2.09 -9.01
C THR A 143 -8.65 3.22 -8.69
N VAL A 144 -9.20 4.36 -8.33
CA VAL A 144 -8.47 5.51 -7.79
C VAL A 144 -8.76 5.59 -6.30
N ASP A 145 -7.73 5.45 -5.48
CA ASP A 145 -7.85 5.40 -4.02
C ASP A 145 -7.06 6.52 -3.35
N ASN A 146 -7.78 7.50 -2.80
CA ASN A 146 -7.25 8.62 -2.02
C ASN A 146 -7.44 8.43 -0.49
N GLY A 147 -7.69 7.19 -0.05
CA GLY A 147 -8.00 6.80 1.33
C GLY A 147 -6.96 7.22 2.37
N GLY A 148 -5.68 7.18 1.98
CA GLY A 148 -4.54 7.46 2.85
C GLY A 148 -3.92 8.84 2.69
N HIS A 149 -4.60 9.76 2.01
CA HIS A 149 -4.01 10.99 1.48
C HIS A 149 -4.90 12.21 1.74
N ILE A 150 -4.30 13.41 1.62
CA ILE A 150 -5.03 14.67 1.66
C ILE A 150 -5.87 14.87 0.39
N ALA A 151 -6.73 15.89 0.37
CA ALA A 151 -7.45 16.23 -0.85
C ALA A 151 -6.48 16.64 -1.97
N VAL A 152 -6.75 16.19 -3.19
CA VAL A 152 -5.90 16.43 -4.36
C VAL A 152 -6.68 17.19 -5.43
N PRO A 153 -6.29 18.43 -5.78
CA PRO A 153 -6.95 19.21 -6.81
C PRO A 153 -6.62 18.69 -8.22
N ASN A 154 -7.54 18.90 -9.16
CA ASN A 154 -7.34 18.66 -10.60
C ASN A 154 -6.67 17.32 -10.92
N TYR A 155 -7.19 16.24 -10.34
CA TYR A 155 -6.60 14.91 -10.45
C TYR A 155 -7.08 14.19 -11.71
N THR A 156 -6.14 13.69 -12.50
CA THR A 156 -6.40 12.90 -13.71
C THR A 156 -5.74 11.54 -13.60
N PRO A 157 -6.51 10.45 -13.43
CA PRO A 157 -5.98 9.10 -13.54
C PRO A 157 -5.68 8.76 -15.01
N SER A 158 -4.78 7.80 -15.21
CA SER A 158 -4.36 7.34 -16.52
C SER A 158 -3.86 5.91 -16.49
N ILE A 159 -3.88 5.27 -17.66
CA ILE A 159 -3.06 4.09 -17.93
C ILE A 159 -2.07 4.39 -19.03
N SER A 160 -0.96 3.67 -19.08
CA SER A 160 -0.06 3.66 -20.22
C SER A 160 0.25 2.24 -20.68
N VAL A 161 0.50 2.09 -21.97
CA VAL A 161 0.87 0.83 -22.61
C VAL A 161 2.25 1.02 -23.23
N ASP A 162 3.24 0.22 -22.81
CA ASP A 162 4.60 0.25 -23.35
C ASP A 162 5.01 -1.15 -23.84
N GLY A 163 5.19 -1.29 -25.16
CA GLY A 163 5.50 -2.56 -25.79
C GLY A 163 6.97 -2.96 -25.60
N TYR A 164 7.22 -4.20 -25.19
CA TYR A 164 8.60 -4.67 -25.03
C TYR A 164 9.23 -4.95 -26.39
N GLY A 165 10.22 -4.14 -26.76
CA GLY A 165 10.98 -4.32 -27.99
C GLY A 165 10.19 -4.04 -29.28
N ALA A 166 8.93 -3.61 -29.17
CA ALA A 166 8.09 -3.19 -30.28
C ALA A 166 7.37 -1.89 -29.92
N GLU A 167 7.31 -0.98 -30.88
CA GLU A 167 6.60 0.29 -30.71
C GLU A 167 5.12 0.09 -31.08
N PHE A 168 4.24 0.33 -30.12
CA PHE A 168 2.81 0.42 -30.39
C PHE A 168 2.47 1.78 -30.99
N LYS A 169 1.59 1.76 -31.98
CA LYS A 169 1.09 2.99 -32.62
C LYS A 169 -0.23 3.42 -31.99
N PRO A 170 -0.52 4.73 -31.88
CA PRO A 170 -1.83 5.21 -31.45
C PRO A 170 -2.99 4.64 -32.28
N SER A 171 -2.78 4.33 -33.56
CA SER A 171 -3.79 3.71 -34.42
C SER A 171 -4.11 2.25 -34.07
N GLN A 172 -3.22 1.58 -33.34
CA GLN A 172 -3.35 0.16 -32.97
C GLN A 172 -4.11 -0.03 -31.67
N ILE A 173 -4.19 0.99 -30.81
CA ILE A 173 -4.78 0.88 -29.48
C ILE A 173 -5.92 1.88 -29.33
N LYS A 174 -7.09 1.38 -28.97
CA LYS A 174 -8.23 2.21 -28.57
C LYS A 174 -8.48 2.01 -27.09
N VAL A 175 -8.71 3.11 -26.39
CA VAL A 175 -9.06 3.11 -24.97
C VAL A 175 -10.30 3.97 -24.77
N GLU A 176 -11.29 3.42 -24.08
CA GLU A 176 -12.48 4.12 -23.65
C GLU A 176 -12.69 3.91 -22.15
N TRP A 177 -13.38 4.85 -21.52
CA TRP A 177 -13.68 4.80 -20.09
C TRP A 177 -15.10 5.29 -19.82
N GLN A 178 -15.66 4.86 -18.70
CA GLN A 178 -16.92 5.37 -18.18
C GLN A 178 -16.92 5.36 -16.65
N THR A 179 -17.68 6.27 -16.06
CA THR A 179 -18.08 6.14 -14.65
C THR A 179 -19.15 5.06 -14.51
N PRO A 180 -19.38 4.51 -13.31
CA PRO A 180 -20.43 3.51 -13.09
C PRO A 180 -21.79 3.98 -13.61
N GLY A 181 -22.39 3.21 -14.53
CA GLY A 181 -23.66 3.54 -15.17
C GLY A 181 -23.62 4.67 -16.21
N GLY A 182 -22.43 5.18 -16.54
CA GLY A 182 -22.22 6.21 -17.56
C GLY A 182 -22.22 5.68 -18.99
N THR A 183 -21.88 6.56 -19.93
CA THR A 183 -21.63 6.19 -21.33
C THR A 183 -20.13 6.13 -21.60
N TRP A 184 -19.70 5.17 -22.41
CA TRP A 184 -18.31 5.07 -22.85
C TRP A 184 -17.85 6.34 -23.57
N GLN A 185 -16.72 6.88 -23.10
CA GLN A 185 -16.05 8.04 -23.68
C GLN A 185 -14.65 7.64 -24.14
N PRO A 186 -14.17 8.14 -25.29
CA PRO A 186 -12.77 7.98 -25.68
C PRO A 186 -11.83 8.56 -24.61
N ALA A 187 -10.82 7.79 -24.22
CA ALA A 187 -9.75 8.31 -23.36
C ALA A 187 -8.86 9.26 -24.17
N LYS A 188 -8.35 10.31 -23.51
CA LYS A 188 -7.46 11.27 -24.16
C LYS A 188 -6.05 10.69 -24.21
N LEU A 189 -5.46 10.60 -25.40
CA LEU A 189 -4.03 10.31 -25.54
C LEU A 189 -3.23 11.52 -25.03
N ALA A 190 -2.64 11.37 -23.84
CA ALA A 190 -1.90 12.42 -23.15
C ALA A 190 -0.41 12.42 -23.55
N GLN A 191 0.13 11.24 -23.85
CA GLN A 191 1.50 11.06 -24.34
C GLN A 191 1.46 10.06 -25.49
N GLY A 192 2.03 10.44 -26.64
CA GLY A 192 2.16 9.60 -27.83
C GLY A 192 3.62 9.39 -28.24
N GLU A 193 3.83 8.78 -29.41
CA GLU A 193 5.14 8.37 -29.96
C GLU A 193 6.23 9.45 -29.88
N ALA A 194 5.87 10.73 -29.99
CA ALA A 194 6.79 11.86 -29.91
C ALA A 194 7.55 11.97 -28.57
N HIS A 195 7.11 11.25 -27.53
CA HIS A 195 7.64 11.29 -26.17
C HIS A 195 8.12 9.92 -25.67
N GLY A 196 8.31 8.94 -26.58
CA GLY A 196 8.77 7.58 -26.27
C GLY A 196 7.82 6.49 -26.77
N SER A 197 8.17 5.23 -26.48
CA SER A 197 7.40 4.04 -26.89
C SER A 197 6.11 3.82 -26.10
N SER A 198 5.92 4.56 -25.01
CA SER A 198 4.76 4.44 -24.12
C SER A 198 3.61 5.34 -24.57
N LEU A 199 2.42 4.75 -24.74
CA LEU A 199 1.19 5.46 -25.07
C LEU A 199 0.36 5.64 -23.79
N GLN A 200 0.18 6.88 -23.34
CA GLN A 200 -0.57 7.20 -22.11
C GLN A 200 -1.98 7.73 -22.42
N TYR A 201 -2.98 7.16 -21.77
CA TYR A 201 -4.39 7.47 -21.91
C TYR A 201 -4.98 7.94 -20.59
N SER A 202 -5.56 9.15 -20.57
CA SER A 202 -6.13 9.77 -19.38
C SER A 202 -7.67 9.65 -19.32
N PHE A 203 -8.20 9.48 -18.11
CA PHE A 203 -9.64 9.31 -17.83
C PHE A 203 -10.20 10.51 -17.08
N GLY A 204 -10.62 11.55 -17.82
CA GLY A 204 -11.22 12.75 -17.23
C GLY A 204 -10.32 13.47 -16.21
N THR A 205 -10.83 14.56 -15.64
CA THR A 205 -10.18 15.26 -14.54
C THR A 205 -11.22 15.49 -13.45
N ASP A 206 -10.91 15.01 -12.25
CA ASP A 206 -11.65 15.39 -11.05
C ASP A 206 -11.13 16.76 -10.60
N PRO A 207 -11.97 17.80 -10.53
CA PRO A 207 -11.53 19.12 -10.08
C PRO A 207 -10.98 19.10 -8.64
N SER A 208 -11.42 18.17 -7.80
CA SER A 208 -10.91 17.99 -6.45
C SER A 208 -11.26 16.60 -5.91
N LEU A 209 -10.30 15.70 -5.95
CA LEU A 209 -10.42 14.40 -5.32
C LEU A 209 -10.34 14.56 -3.80
N ALA A 210 -11.48 14.39 -3.13
CA ALA A 210 -11.59 14.62 -1.70
C ALA A 210 -10.70 13.66 -0.86
N LYS A 211 -10.32 14.11 0.34
CA LYS A 211 -9.59 13.28 1.31
C LYS A 211 -10.38 12.01 1.63
N GLY A 212 -9.71 10.87 1.63
CA GLY A 212 -10.28 9.61 2.11
C GLY A 212 -11.23 8.92 1.14
N THR A 213 -11.44 9.46 -0.06
CA THR A 213 -12.38 8.88 -1.04
C THR A 213 -11.70 7.90 -1.98
N SER A 214 -12.49 7.00 -2.53
CA SER A 214 -12.08 6.10 -3.59
C SER A 214 -13.21 5.96 -4.60
N TYR A 215 -12.87 5.79 -5.87
CA TYR A 215 -13.84 5.47 -6.91
C TYR A 215 -13.24 4.51 -7.94
N THR A 216 -14.11 3.84 -8.69
CA THR A 216 -13.72 2.98 -9.79
C THR A 216 -14.26 3.56 -11.10
N VAL A 217 -13.46 3.50 -12.14
CA VAL A 217 -13.88 3.73 -13.53
C VAL A 217 -13.75 2.41 -14.29
N ASP A 218 -14.76 2.11 -15.10
CA ASP A 218 -14.64 1.03 -16.06
C ASP A 218 -13.81 1.55 -17.23
N VAL A 219 -12.80 0.79 -17.62
CA VAL A 219 -11.96 1.07 -18.79
C VAL A 219 -12.09 -0.09 -19.74
N ARG A 220 -12.13 0.17 -21.05
CA ARG A 220 -11.99 -0.88 -22.03
C ARG A 220 -10.89 -0.54 -23.03
N ILE A 221 -10.11 -1.56 -23.36
CA ILE A 221 -9.00 -1.47 -24.30
C ILE A 221 -9.21 -2.45 -25.44
N ALA A 222 -8.94 -2.01 -26.67
CA ALA A 222 -8.97 -2.85 -27.86
C ALA A 222 -7.69 -2.67 -28.66
N PHE A 223 -7.11 -3.79 -29.07
CA PHE A 223 -5.92 -3.85 -29.92
C PHE A 223 -6.32 -4.22 -31.35
N ALA A 224 -5.88 -3.44 -32.32
CA ALA A 224 -6.14 -3.68 -33.73
C ALA A 224 -5.44 -4.95 -34.23
N LYS A 225 -5.90 -5.49 -35.37
CA LYS A 225 -5.40 -6.75 -35.94
C LYS A 225 -3.91 -6.72 -36.31
N ASP A 226 -3.39 -5.55 -36.63
CA ASP A 226 -1.99 -5.32 -36.99
C ASP A 226 -1.10 -4.97 -35.79
N THR A 227 -1.62 -5.05 -34.55
CA THR A 227 -0.83 -4.87 -33.33
C THR A 227 0.24 -5.97 -33.23
N PRO A 228 1.51 -5.63 -32.97
CA PRO A 228 2.56 -6.62 -32.71
C PRO A 228 2.18 -7.58 -31.57
N VAL A 229 2.45 -8.87 -31.77
CA VAL A 229 2.20 -9.91 -30.77
C VAL A 229 3.41 -9.99 -29.83
N VAL A 230 3.41 -9.15 -28.79
CA VAL A 230 4.50 -8.99 -27.83
C VAL A 230 3.99 -8.92 -26.39
N PRO A 231 4.81 -9.23 -25.38
CA PRO A 231 4.54 -8.77 -24.02
C PRO A 231 4.60 -7.24 -23.95
N PHE A 232 3.95 -6.65 -22.95
CA PHE A 232 3.97 -5.21 -22.71
C PHE A 232 3.75 -4.86 -21.24
N ASP A 233 4.15 -3.67 -20.85
CA ASP A 233 3.79 -3.08 -19.55
C ASP A 233 2.48 -2.32 -19.69
N LEU A 234 1.49 -2.73 -18.89
CA LEU A 234 0.38 -1.86 -18.55
C LEU A 234 0.74 -1.16 -17.26
N THR A 235 0.80 0.17 -17.27
CA THR A 235 1.05 0.96 -16.05
C THR A 235 -0.19 1.79 -15.75
N SER A 236 -0.54 1.93 -14.48
CA SER A 236 -1.57 2.89 -14.03
C SER A 236 -0.98 3.91 -13.09
N ALA A 237 -1.37 5.16 -13.26
CA ALA A 237 -0.90 6.29 -12.48
C ALA A 237 -1.94 7.42 -12.53
N GLY A 238 -1.61 8.56 -11.93
CA GLY A 238 -2.36 9.79 -12.15
C GLY A 238 -1.49 11.01 -11.96
N GLN A 239 -2.07 12.16 -12.26
CA GLN A 239 -1.40 13.45 -12.11
C GLN A 239 -2.34 14.49 -11.53
N SER A 240 -1.82 15.38 -10.70
CA SER A 240 -2.49 16.60 -10.25
C SER A 240 -1.84 17.81 -10.91
N ARG A 241 -2.64 18.78 -11.34
CA ARG A 241 -2.14 20.03 -11.94
C ARG A 241 -2.60 21.25 -11.15
N VAL A 242 -1.66 22.04 -10.66
CA VAL A 242 -1.91 23.30 -9.95
C VAL A 242 -1.06 24.40 -10.56
N GLY A 243 -1.70 25.32 -11.29
CA GLY A 243 -0.97 26.30 -12.10
C GLY A 243 -0.11 25.60 -13.16
N ASN A 244 1.19 25.88 -13.16
CA ASN A 244 2.16 25.25 -14.06
C ASN A 244 2.80 23.99 -13.47
N HIS A 245 2.49 23.62 -12.23
CA HIS A 245 3.07 22.45 -11.57
C HIS A 245 2.25 21.20 -11.87
N VAL A 246 2.94 20.13 -12.27
CA VAL A 246 2.39 18.78 -12.43
C VAL A 246 2.99 17.91 -11.34
N ASN A 247 2.13 17.22 -10.58
CA ASN A 247 2.55 16.28 -9.56
C ASN A 247 2.07 14.88 -9.94
N HIS A 248 2.94 13.88 -9.90
CA HIS A 248 2.64 12.51 -10.33
C HIS A 248 2.37 11.57 -9.16
N SER A 249 1.23 10.87 -9.21
CA SER A 249 0.93 9.80 -8.25
C SER A 249 1.90 8.62 -8.39
N PRO A 250 2.01 7.78 -7.35
CA PRO A 250 2.64 6.48 -7.49
C PRO A 250 2.05 5.69 -8.65
N SER A 251 2.91 4.94 -9.34
CA SER A 251 2.51 4.09 -10.47
C SER A 251 2.42 2.63 -10.04
N ALA A 252 1.44 1.91 -10.56
CA ALA A 252 1.35 0.45 -10.45
C ALA A 252 1.63 -0.17 -11.83
N TRP A 253 2.43 -1.23 -11.84
CA TRP A 253 2.93 -1.87 -13.06
C TRP A 253 2.38 -3.29 -13.17
N TYR A 254 1.92 -3.65 -14.35
CA TYR A 254 1.35 -4.96 -14.65
C TYR A 254 2.00 -5.51 -15.91
N ASN A 255 2.57 -6.70 -15.80
CA ASN A 255 3.00 -7.45 -16.97
C ASN A 255 1.76 -7.98 -17.70
N ALA A 256 1.63 -7.61 -18.96
CA ALA A 256 0.54 -8.04 -19.83
C ALA A 256 1.10 -8.59 -21.15
N THR A 257 0.26 -9.31 -21.89
CA THR A 257 0.64 -9.88 -23.18
C THR A 257 -0.43 -9.62 -24.21
N ILE A 258 -0.03 -9.45 -25.47
CA ILE A 258 -0.93 -9.73 -26.59
C ILE A 258 -1.05 -11.24 -26.72
N ALA A 259 -2.26 -11.76 -26.87
CA ALA A 259 -2.52 -13.19 -26.94
C ALA A 259 -1.66 -13.87 -28.03
N GLY A 260 -0.94 -14.92 -27.63
CA GLY A 260 0.03 -15.62 -28.48
C GLY A 260 1.47 -15.10 -28.36
N ALA A 261 1.71 -14.01 -27.64
CA ALA A 261 3.06 -13.59 -27.31
C ALA A 261 3.71 -14.60 -26.35
N VAL A 262 4.96 -14.94 -26.65
CA VAL A 262 5.81 -15.69 -25.71
C VAL A 262 6.50 -14.65 -24.84
N ASP A 263 6.25 -14.69 -23.54
CA ASP A 263 7.06 -13.94 -22.58
C ASP A 263 8.22 -14.84 -22.15
N ASP A 264 9.32 -14.77 -22.90
CA ASP A 264 10.57 -15.50 -22.61
C ASP A 264 11.42 -14.81 -21.55
N ARG A 265 10.95 -13.66 -21.03
CA ARG A 265 11.61 -12.97 -19.94
C ARG A 265 11.36 -13.77 -18.68
N GLU A 266 12.44 -14.17 -18.04
CA GLU A 266 12.38 -14.58 -16.65
C GLU A 266 11.90 -13.37 -15.85
N ASN A 267 10.61 -13.35 -15.48
CA ASN A 267 10.12 -12.43 -14.49
C ASN A 267 10.33 -13.11 -13.14
N PRO A 268 11.38 -12.72 -12.38
CA PRO A 268 11.61 -13.33 -11.10
C PRO A 268 10.53 -12.95 -10.09
N PHE A 269 9.67 -11.97 -10.38
CA PHE A 269 8.69 -11.48 -9.42
C PHE A 269 7.39 -12.30 -9.40
N VAL A 270 7.00 -12.72 -8.21
CA VAL A 270 5.69 -13.29 -7.86
C VAL A 270 4.91 -12.32 -6.99
N GLU A 271 3.61 -12.58 -6.82
CA GLU A 271 2.77 -11.81 -5.92
C GLU A 271 3.23 -11.99 -4.46
N GLY A 272 3.49 -10.89 -3.76
CA GLY A 272 3.91 -10.92 -2.35
C GLY A 272 2.75 -11.01 -1.34
N PRO A 273 3.06 -11.25 -0.05
CA PRO A 273 2.07 -11.24 1.02
C PRO A 273 1.24 -9.95 1.02
N ALA A 274 -0.07 -10.04 1.20
CA ALA A 274 -0.88 -8.84 1.36
C ALA A 274 -0.53 -8.15 2.69
N LEU A 275 -0.37 -6.83 2.66
CA LEU A 275 -0.01 -6.02 3.84
C LEU A 275 -1.18 -5.12 4.25
N THR A 276 -1.46 -5.03 5.55
CA THR A 276 -2.46 -4.10 6.10
C THR A 276 -1.95 -3.43 7.37
N VAL A 277 -1.95 -2.10 7.41
CA VAL A 277 -1.67 -1.35 8.65
C VAL A 277 -2.98 -1.15 9.43
N ASN A 278 -2.98 -1.59 10.69
CA ASN A 278 -4.13 -1.55 11.59
C ASN A 278 -3.89 -0.58 12.76
N GLY A 279 -4.98 -0.10 13.35
CA GLY A 279 -4.97 0.70 14.58
C GLY A 279 -4.65 2.18 14.39
N VAL A 280 -4.46 2.67 13.15
CA VAL A 280 -4.11 4.09 12.90
C VAL A 280 -5.25 5.01 13.33
N PRO A 281 -5.07 5.86 14.36
CA PRO A 281 -6.10 6.78 14.81
C PRO A 281 -6.20 7.99 13.86
N GLU A 282 -7.30 8.75 13.94
CA GLU A 282 -7.44 9.99 13.15
C GLU A 282 -6.43 11.07 13.55
N THR A 283 -6.02 11.08 14.82
CA THR A 283 -5.04 12.04 15.36
C THR A 283 -4.05 11.37 16.29
N ILE A 284 -2.82 11.89 16.33
CA ILE A 284 -1.76 11.53 17.27
C ILE A 284 -1.21 12.82 17.88
N LYS A 285 -1.02 12.87 19.20
CA LYS A 285 -0.51 14.06 19.88
C LYS A 285 1.02 14.14 19.79
N ALA A 286 1.55 15.28 19.36
CA ALA A 286 2.97 15.60 19.52
C ALA A 286 3.32 15.65 21.01
N GLY A 287 4.36 14.91 21.43
CA GLY A 287 4.74 14.77 22.84
C GLY A 287 3.78 13.90 23.67
N GLY A 288 2.85 13.19 23.03
CA GLY A 288 1.91 12.30 23.68
C GLY A 288 2.48 10.91 23.99
N ASP A 289 1.62 10.05 24.54
CA ASP A 289 1.91 8.65 24.80
C ASP A 289 2.10 7.83 23.50
N TRP A 290 2.65 6.61 23.67
CA TRP A 290 2.77 5.64 22.60
C TRP A 290 1.41 5.27 21.98
N THR A 291 1.35 5.28 20.65
CA THR A 291 0.22 4.75 19.87
C THR A 291 0.58 3.35 19.37
N ASN A 292 -0.15 2.33 19.82
CA ASN A 292 0.07 0.94 19.40
C ASN A 292 -0.65 0.66 18.07
N LEU A 293 0.05 0.01 17.14
CA LEU A 293 -0.37 -0.27 15.78
C LEU A 293 0.08 -1.69 15.39
N SER A 294 -0.44 -2.23 14.28
CA SER A 294 0.07 -3.49 13.72
C SER A 294 0.18 -3.45 12.21
N VAL A 295 1.10 -4.25 11.66
CA VAL A 295 1.09 -4.64 10.25
C VAL A 295 0.67 -6.11 10.17
N ARG A 296 -0.49 -6.37 9.58
CA ARG A 296 -0.90 -7.72 9.17
C ARG A 296 -0.16 -8.09 7.90
N VAL A 297 0.45 -9.27 7.89
CA VAL A 297 1.07 -9.89 6.72
C VAL A 297 0.30 -11.15 6.39
N ASP A 298 -0.20 -11.24 5.15
CA ASP A 298 -1.04 -12.33 4.70
C ASP A 298 -0.54 -13.02 3.44
N ASN A 299 0.09 -14.18 3.61
CA ASN A 299 0.59 -15.02 2.52
C ASN A 299 -0.39 -16.13 2.11
N SER A 300 -1.69 -15.93 2.38
CA SER A 300 -2.76 -16.87 1.98
C SER A 300 -2.79 -17.07 0.47
N GLY A 301 -2.85 -18.33 0.03
CA GLY A 301 -2.91 -18.71 -1.39
C GLY A 301 -1.62 -18.53 -2.18
N LYS A 302 -0.50 -18.25 -1.50
CA LYS A 302 0.81 -17.94 -2.11
C LYS A 302 1.88 -18.94 -1.71
N GLU A 303 2.95 -18.98 -2.49
CA GLU A 303 4.13 -19.81 -2.22
C GLU A 303 4.92 -19.33 -1.00
N ALA A 304 5.73 -20.21 -0.44
CA ALA A 304 6.61 -19.86 0.67
C ALA A 304 7.76 -18.95 0.18
N LEU A 305 8.08 -17.93 0.96
CA LEU A 305 9.21 -17.03 0.74
C LEU A 305 10.34 -17.35 1.72
N LYS A 306 11.57 -17.46 1.21
CA LYS A 306 12.77 -17.72 2.04
C LYS A 306 13.16 -16.54 2.93
N GLY A 307 12.75 -15.35 2.54
CA GLY A 307 12.95 -14.11 3.29
C GLY A 307 11.93 -13.09 2.83
N PHE A 308 11.46 -12.27 3.75
CA PHE A 308 10.56 -11.16 3.48
C PHE A 308 10.76 -10.10 4.55
N ASN A 309 11.33 -8.96 4.16
CA ASN A 309 11.45 -7.79 5.01
C ASN A 309 10.14 -7.03 4.97
N VAL A 310 9.70 -6.55 6.12
CA VAL A 310 8.50 -5.74 6.33
C VAL A 310 8.95 -4.45 6.99
N GLY A 311 8.58 -3.34 6.38
CA GLY A 311 8.85 -2.01 6.91
C GLY A 311 7.62 -1.12 6.91
N LEU A 312 7.78 0.06 7.49
CA LEU A 312 6.83 1.14 7.54
C LEU A 312 7.40 2.33 6.75
N VAL A 313 6.52 3.05 6.08
CA VAL A 313 6.80 4.40 5.60
C VAL A 313 5.90 5.38 6.33
N LEU A 314 6.51 6.43 6.86
CA LEU A 314 5.82 7.65 7.27
C LEU A 314 6.07 8.72 6.21
N ALA A 315 4.99 9.30 5.72
CA ALA A 315 5.01 10.31 4.67
C ALA A 315 4.28 11.57 5.15
N ARG A 316 4.79 12.75 4.81
CA ARG A 316 4.19 14.06 5.07
C ARG A 316 3.53 14.57 3.79
N PRO A 317 2.28 14.17 3.49
CA PRO A 317 1.60 14.59 2.25
C PRO A 317 1.30 16.09 2.21
N ASP A 318 1.44 16.79 3.35
CA ASP A 318 1.38 18.23 3.48
C ASP A 318 2.71 18.94 3.17
N TRP A 319 3.76 18.20 2.81
CA TRP A 319 5.11 18.70 2.51
C TRP A 319 5.80 19.44 3.65
N VAL A 320 5.30 19.29 4.88
CA VAL A 320 5.92 19.86 6.07
C VAL A 320 7.07 18.95 6.49
N LYS A 321 8.29 19.47 6.39
CA LYS A 321 9.51 18.72 6.78
C LYS A 321 9.50 18.39 8.28
N MET A 322 10.07 17.24 8.62
CA MET A 322 10.23 16.76 9.99
C MET A 322 11.61 16.11 10.15
N LYS A 323 12.15 16.10 11.37
CA LYS A 323 13.44 15.46 11.67
C LYS A 323 13.22 14.00 12.06
N PRO A 324 14.14 13.07 11.70
CA PRO A 324 14.07 11.68 12.18
C PRO A 324 14.02 11.58 13.71
N SER A 325 14.74 12.45 14.42
CA SER A 325 14.77 12.49 15.89
C SER A 325 13.42 12.85 16.54
N GLN A 326 12.47 13.37 15.77
CA GLN A 326 11.12 13.71 16.22
C GLN A 326 10.15 12.52 16.12
N ILE A 327 10.60 11.40 15.57
CA ILE A 327 9.85 10.16 15.43
C ILE A 327 10.52 9.11 16.31
N LYS A 328 9.74 8.38 17.10
CA LYS A 328 10.22 7.16 17.74
C LYS A 328 9.28 6.02 17.43
N VAL A 329 9.86 4.90 17.01
CA VAL A 329 9.16 3.66 16.71
C VAL A 329 9.78 2.53 17.51
N GLU A 330 8.95 1.70 18.11
CA GLU A 330 9.39 0.45 18.73
C GLU A 330 8.57 -0.72 18.18
N VAL A 331 9.22 -1.86 18.01
CA VAL A 331 8.60 -3.10 17.53
C VAL A 331 8.60 -4.11 18.67
N LEU A 332 7.49 -4.83 18.81
CA LEU A 332 7.41 -5.95 19.74
C LEU A 332 8.08 -7.17 19.09
N SER A 333 9.28 -7.49 19.55
CA SER A 333 10.05 -8.63 19.05
C SER A 333 10.66 -9.43 20.21
N LYS A 334 11.27 -10.56 19.90
CA LYS A 334 12.01 -11.36 20.88
C LYS A 334 13.49 -10.99 20.81
N ASP A 335 14.11 -10.84 21.97
CA ASP A 335 15.56 -10.69 22.05
C ASP A 335 16.30 -12.00 21.67
N LYS A 336 17.63 -11.94 21.65
CA LYS A 336 18.50 -13.11 21.38
C LYS A 336 18.28 -14.30 22.33
N ASN A 337 17.64 -14.09 23.49
CA ASN A 337 17.34 -15.12 24.47
C ASN A 337 15.87 -15.60 24.36
N GLY A 338 15.12 -15.14 23.35
CA GLY A 338 13.73 -15.48 23.12
C GLY A 338 12.72 -14.70 23.98
N LYS A 339 13.16 -13.71 24.77
CA LYS A 339 12.28 -12.90 25.62
C LYS A 339 11.63 -11.79 24.80
N ALA A 340 10.30 -11.72 24.84
CA ALA A 340 9.55 -10.65 24.18
C ALA A 340 9.78 -9.30 24.87
N GLY A 341 9.97 -8.26 24.08
CA GLY A 341 10.19 -6.89 24.53
C GLY A 341 9.92 -5.88 23.41
N TRP A 342 9.81 -4.61 23.79
CA TRP A 342 9.79 -3.51 22.83
C TRP A 342 11.23 -3.12 22.50
N HIS A 343 11.55 -3.08 21.22
CA HIS A 343 12.87 -2.75 20.70
C HIS A 343 12.76 -1.54 19.78
N GLU A 344 13.64 -0.55 19.96
CA GLU A 344 13.67 0.65 19.12
C GLU A 344 14.00 0.26 17.68
N ALA A 345 13.19 0.75 16.75
CA ALA A 345 13.41 0.60 15.32
C ALA A 345 14.08 1.86 14.77
N GLU A 346 15.04 1.67 13.87
CA GLU A 346 15.74 2.76 13.23
C GLU A 346 14.82 3.51 12.27
N VAL A 347 14.86 4.85 12.35
CA VAL A 347 14.14 5.74 11.44
C VAL A 347 15.12 6.29 10.41
N TRP A 348 15.02 5.80 9.18
CA TRP A 348 15.89 6.15 8.07
C TRP A 348 15.34 7.34 7.30
N SER A 349 16.11 8.42 7.25
CA SER A 349 15.80 9.61 6.45
C SER A 349 17.00 10.57 6.45
N GLU A 350 17.02 11.51 5.51
CA GLU A 350 17.86 12.72 5.58
C GLU A 350 17.51 13.59 6.80
N GLU A 351 18.37 14.56 7.15
CA GLU A 351 18.28 15.35 8.39
C GLU A 351 16.92 16.04 8.59
N GLU A 352 16.32 16.55 7.51
CA GLU A 352 14.94 17.03 7.46
C GLU A 352 14.27 16.52 6.19
N SER A 353 13.20 15.74 6.33
CA SER A 353 12.54 15.06 5.22
C SER A 353 11.03 15.07 5.34
N VAL A 354 10.38 14.63 4.27
CA VAL A 354 8.94 14.37 4.19
C VAL A 354 8.64 12.87 4.03
N PHE A 355 9.67 12.03 3.95
CA PHE A 355 9.57 10.56 3.90
C PHE A 355 10.53 9.93 4.91
N PHE A 356 10.05 8.93 5.64
CA PHE A 356 10.81 8.19 6.64
C PHE A 356 10.56 6.70 6.46
N GLY A 357 11.62 5.92 6.33
CA GLY A 357 11.57 4.46 6.32
C GLY A 357 11.87 3.90 7.70
N ILE A 358 11.16 2.84 8.09
CA ILE A 358 11.40 2.13 9.35
C ILE A 358 11.34 0.64 9.06
N ASP A 359 12.38 -0.10 9.41
CA ASP A 359 12.36 -1.57 9.32
C ASP A 359 11.63 -2.13 10.53
N LEU A 360 10.69 -3.05 10.30
CA LEU A 360 9.90 -3.64 11.38
C LEU A 360 10.31 -5.08 11.67
N ALA A 361 10.34 -5.93 10.64
CA ALA A 361 10.61 -7.35 10.78
C ALA A 361 11.20 -7.92 9.49
N GLY A 362 11.87 -9.07 9.60
CA GLY A 362 12.39 -9.82 8.47
C GLY A 362 12.44 -11.31 8.80
N GLY A 363 12.28 -12.15 7.79
CA GLY A 363 12.39 -13.60 7.93
C GLY A 363 11.62 -14.39 6.88
N PRO A 364 11.72 -15.73 6.88
CA PRO A 364 10.94 -16.57 5.98
C PRO A 364 9.44 -16.46 6.28
N VAL A 365 8.63 -16.58 5.23
CA VAL A 365 7.17 -16.59 5.32
C VAL A 365 6.66 -17.87 4.65
N ALA A 366 6.06 -18.76 5.42
CA ALA A 366 5.53 -20.02 4.90
C ALA A 366 4.33 -19.78 3.97
N ALA A 367 4.08 -20.75 3.09
CA ALA A 367 2.88 -20.75 2.25
C ALA A 367 1.62 -20.73 3.14
N GLY A 368 0.68 -19.84 2.85
CA GLY A 368 -0.56 -19.72 3.63
C GLY A 368 -0.39 -19.04 5.01
N GLN A 369 0.80 -18.55 5.35
CA GLN A 369 1.05 -17.99 6.69
C GLN A 369 0.40 -16.61 6.89
N SER A 370 -0.41 -16.54 7.96
CA SER A 370 -1.04 -15.39 8.63
C SER A 370 -0.31 -14.81 9.84
N PHE A 371 0.12 -13.55 9.91
CA PHE A 371 0.57 -12.97 11.19
C PHE A 371 0.50 -11.45 11.30
N ASP A 372 0.73 -10.92 12.50
CA ASP A 372 0.80 -9.49 12.81
C ASP A 372 2.16 -9.09 13.39
N VAL A 373 2.74 -8.01 12.87
CA VAL A 373 3.89 -7.30 13.46
C VAL A 373 3.34 -6.17 14.32
N GLN A 374 3.49 -6.27 15.63
CA GLN A 374 3.07 -5.22 16.55
C GLN A 374 4.17 -4.16 16.66
N PHE A 375 3.78 -2.90 16.49
CA PHE A 375 4.68 -1.76 16.65
C PHE A 375 3.98 -0.62 17.39
N ARG A 376 4.75 0.32 17.91
CA ARG A 376 4.21 1.53 18.51
C ARG A 376 4.99 2.75 18.06
N ILE A 377 4.30 3.86 17.88
CA ILE A 377 4.85 5.12 17.43
C ILE A 377 4.56 6.22 18.44
N ARG A 378 5.50 7.16 18.59
CA ARG A 378 5.27 8.45 19.25
C ARG A 378 6.01 9.55 18.51
N PHE A 379 5.46 10.75 18.56
CA PHE A 379 6.10 11.95 18.06
C PHE A 379 6.63 12.80 19.21
N ALA A 380 7.79 13.42 19.03
CA ALA A 380 8.34 14.37 20.00
C ALA A 380 7.41 15.59 20.18
N ALA A 381 7.55 16.30 21.31
CA ALA A 381 6.69 17.44 21.62
C ALA A 381 6.83 18.61 20.62
N ASP A 382 8.01 18.73 20.02
CA ASP A 382 8.35 19.70 18.98
C ASP A 382 8.10 19.19 17.55
N ALA A 383 7.53 17.99 17.39
CA ALA A 383 7.21 17.46 16.08
C ALA A 383 6.22 18.40 15.35
N PRO A 384 6.48 18.73 14.07
CA PRO A 384 5.62 19.64 13.32
C PRO A 384 4.22 19.04 13.14
N LEU A 385 3.21 19.83 13.49
CA LEU A 385 1.81 19.46 13.34
C LEU A 385 1.43 19.29 11.87
N GLY A 386 0.37 18.53 11.60
CA GLY A 386 -0.14 18.35 10.24
C GLY A 386 -0.37 16.90 9.87
N ALA A 387 -0.53 16.64 8.57
CA ALA A 387 -0.95 15.35 8.06
C ALA A 387 0.24 14.37 8.00
N VAL A 388 0.00 13.12 8.39
CA VAL A 388 0.95 12.02 8.24
C VAL A 388 0.24 10.83 7.61
N SER A 389 0.82 10.29 6.54
CA SER A 389 0.39 9.06 5.92
C SER A 389 1.28 7.91 6.39
N ILE A 390 0.65 6.79 6.75
CA ILE A 390 1.30 5.58 7.27
C ILE A 390 0.94 4.42 6.34
N PHE A 391 1.94 3.76 5.77
CA PHE A 391 1.74 2.52 5.01
C PHE A 391 2.92 1.58 5.22
N SER A 392 2.69 0.28 5.01
CA SER A 392 3.73 -0.74 5.07
C SER A 392 4.20 -1.10 3.67
N TRP A 393 5.47 -1.45 3.58
CA TRP A 393 6.08 -2.07 2.42
C TRP A 393 6.68 -3.41 2.82
N GLY A 394 6.89 -4.29 1.85
CA GLY A 394 7.70 -5.47 2.07
C GLY A 394 8.37 -5.95 0.80
N SER A 395 9.50 -6.62 0.95
CA SER A 395 10.27 -7.17 -0.16
C SER A 395 10.93 -8.48 0.26
N SER A 396 10.89 -9.48 -0.63
CA SER A 396 11.63 -10.73 -0.43
C SER A 396 13.08 -10.64 -0.87
N GLN A 397 13.50 -9.55 -1.54
CA GLN A 397 14.90 -9.26 -1.84
C GLN A 397 15.64 -8.79 -0.59
N VAL A 398 15.90 -9.71 0.32
CA VAL A 398 16.54 -9.44 1.62
C VAL A 398 18.07 -9.37 1.54
N GLY A 399 18.65 -9.51 0.34
CA GLY A 399 20.08 -9.45 0.06
C GLY A 399 20.42 -9.79 -1.39
N PRO A 400 21.65 -9.52 -1.86
CA PRO A 400 22.07 -9.73 -3.25
C PRO A 400 22.00 -11.20 -3.70
N ASP A 401 22.10 -12.13 -2.76
CA ASP A 401 22.08 -13.57 -3.01
C ASP A 401 20.70 -14.20 -2.78
N THR A 402 19.66 -13.39 -2.61
CA THR A 402 18.29 -13.91 -2.44
C THR A 402 17.87 -14.63 -3.72
N PRO A 403 17.63 -15.95 -3.69
CA PRO A 403 17.21 -16.67 -4.88
C PRO A 403 15.80 -16.21 -5.30
N THR A 404 15.55 -16.26 -6.59
CA THR A 404 14.22 -16.05 -7.17
C THR A 404 13.30 -17.22 -6.78
N PRO A 405 11.96 -17.02 -6.77
CA PRO A 405 11.27 -15.78 -7.10
C PRO A 405 11.32 -14.70 -6.01
N TRP A 406 11.28 -13.45 -6.44
CA TRP A 406 11.17 -12.27 -5.60
C TRP A 406 9.72 -11.81 -5.47
N ALA A 407 9.40 -11.06 -4.44
CA ALA A 407 8.05 -10.59 -4.19
C ALA A 407 8.12 -9.24 -3.49
N ASP A 408 7.30 -8.31 -3.93
CA ASP A 408 7.14 -7.00 -3.29
C ASP A 408 5.68 -6.81 -2.90
N SER A 409 5.47 -6.09 -1.80
CA SER A 409 4.15 -5.79 -1.29
C SER A 409 4.07 -4.37 -0.77
N ARG A 410 2.88 -3.79 -0.84
CA ARG A 410 2.56 -2.51 -0.23
C ARG A 410 1.17 -2.56 0.37
N SER A 411 0.98 -1.99 1.54
CA SER A 411 -0.35 -1.78 2.09
C SER A 411 -0.97 -0.51 1.53
N ARG A 412 -2.30 -0.43 1.57
CA ARG A 412 -3.00 0.85 1.46
C ARG A 412 -2.48 1.83 2.51
N ALA A 413 -2.34 3.09 2.12
CA ALA A 413 -2.01 4.17 3.03
C ALA A 413 -3.13 4.53 4.00
N ARG A 414 -2.75 4.94 5.22
CA ARG A 414 -3.66 5.37 6.29
C ARG A 414 -3.25 6.77 6.75
N LEU A 415 -4.19 7.70 6.72
CA LEU A 415 -3.93 9.07 7.10
C LEU A 415 -4.25 9.31 8.58
N THR A 416 -3.35 9.99 9.27
CA THR A 416 -3.54 10.56 10.61
C THR A 416 -3.10 12.03 10.63
N THR A 417 -3.34 12.71 11.73
CA THR A 417 -2.93 14.11 11.93
C THR A 417 -2.13 14.24 13.23
N ILE A 418 -0.91 14.77 13.14
CA ILE A 418 -0.16 15.21 14.31
C ILE A 418 -0.83 16.50 14.81
N VAL A 419 -1.34 16.44 16.04
CA VAL A 419 -1.97 17.57 16.73
C VAL A 419 -1.14 17.96 17.96
N ALA A 420 -1.27 19.21 18.42
CA ALA A 420 -0.63 19.62 19.66
C ALA A 420 -1.13 18.73 20.82
N ALA A 421 -0.25 18.44 21.78
CA ALA A 421 -0.72 17.98 23.08
C ALA A 421 -1.68 19.04 23.65
N SER A 422 -2.83 18.62 24.16
CA SER A 422 -3.71 19.55 24.87
C SER A 422 -2.92 20.16 26.03
N THR A 423 -2.97 21.49 26.17
CA THR A 423 -2.44 22.21 27.34
C THR A 423 -3.26 21.99 28.60
N ASP A 424 -4.22 21.06 28.59
CA ASP A 424 -4.96 20.63 29.78
C ASP A 424 -4.07 19.80 30.72
N THR A 425 -2.97 20.38 31.18
CA THR A 425 -2.40 20.05 32.47
C THR A 425 -3.33 20.61 33.56
N GLY A 426 -4.35 19.83 33.95
CA GLY A 426 -5.01 20.01 35.26
C GLY A 426 -6.16 21.01 35.36
N GLY A 427 -7.11 20.98 34.41
CA GLY A 427 -8.46 21.54 34.63
C GLY A 427 -9.48 20.41 34.81
N ASN A 428 -10.02 20.25 36.01
CA ASN A 428 -11.03 19.23 36.38
C ASN A 428 -12.23 19.19 35.41
N GLY A 429 -12.19 18.33 34.39
CA GLY A 429 -13.27 18.16 33.42
C GLY A 429 -13.96 16.79 33.44
N ASN A 430 -13.46 15.83 34.21
CA ASN A 430 -14.06 14.51 34.32
C ASN A 430 -13.94 13.90 35.72
N GLN A 431 -14.34 14.66 36.75
CA GLN A 431 -14.96 14.01 37.90
C GLN A 431 -16.44 13.85 37.58
N PRO A 432 -17.01 12.64 37.63
CA PRO A 432 -18.46 12.52 37.71
C PRO A 432 -18.88 13.29 38.96
N ASN A 433 -19.74 14.31 38.81
CA ASN A 433 -20.41 14.91 39.97
C ASN A 433 -21.14 13.77 40.69
N PRO A 434 -20.84 13.47 41.97
CA PRO A 434 -21.66 12.55 42.73
C PRO A 434 -23.04 13.18 42.90
N ASN A 435 -23.99 12.74 42.07
CA ASN A 435 -25.41 13.00 42.30
C ASN A 435 -25.85 12.15 43.50
N GLY A 436 -25.68 12.71 44.69
CA GLY A 436 -26.15 12.09 45.92
C GLY A 436 -25.77 12.92 47.14
N GLY A 437 -26.72 13.70 47.64
CA GLY A 437 -26.60 14.29 48.97
C GLY A 437 -26.50 13.18 50.02
N ALA A 438 -25.30 12.98 50.56
CA ALA A 438 -25.09 12.15 51.74
C ALA A 438 -24.16 12.90 52.70
N LYS A 439 -24.63 13.04 53.94
CA LYS A 439 -23.92 13.69 55.04
C LYS A 439 -22.55 13.03 55.28
N PRO A 440 -21.56 13.76 55.82
CA PRO A 440 -20.28 13.18 56.20
C PRO A 440 -20.47 12.07 57.22
N ILE A 441 -19.93 10.88 56.95
CA ILE A 441 -19.69 9.88 57.98
C ILE A 441 -18.43 10.34 58.72
N THR A 442 -18.61 10.85 59.93
CA THR A 442 -17.54 10.92 60.93
C THR A 442 -17.23 9.49 61.35
N ASP A 443 -16.02 9.01 61.06
CA ASP A 443 -15.55 7.77 61.65
C ASP A 443 -14.56 8.03 62.78
N THR A 444 -14.87 7.40 63.90
CA THR A 444 -14.23 7.55 65.19
C THR A 444 -13.23 6.40 65.33
N THR A 445 -12.05 6.70 65.85
CA THR A 445 -11.01 5.74 66.25
C THR A 445 -11.56 4.44 66.87
N GLY A 446 -11.11 3.27 66.38
CA GLY A 446 -11.37 1.99 67.06
C GLY A 446 -10.87 0.75 66.33
N THR A 447 -9.71 0.24 66.75
CA THR A 447 -9.03 -1.01 66.38
C THR A 447 -9.90 -2.27 66.58
N THR A 448 -9.97 -3.17 65.58
CA THR A 448 -9.68 -4.63 65.68
C THR A 448 -9.97 -5.34 64.35
N GLY A 449 -9.08 -6.27 63.97
CA GLY A 449 -8.95 -6.73 62.59
C GLY A 449 -9.92 -7.81 62.12
N THR A 450 -9.98 -7.95 60.80
CA THR A 450 -10.06 -9.24 60.12
C THR A 450 -9.58 -9.08 58.68
N THR A 451 -8.76 -10.03 58.25
CA THR A 451 -8.18 -10.20 56.91
C THR A 451 -9.24 -10.26 55.81
N GLY A 452 -9.09 -9.42 54.78
CA GLY A 452 -9.87 -9.47 53.54
C GLY A 452 -9.09 -8.79 52.41
N THR A 453 -8.35 -9.59 51.65
CA THR A 453 -7.69 -9.21 50.40
C THR A 453 -8.72 -8.91 49.32
N THR A 454 -8.76 -7.67 48.84
CA THR A 454 -9.37 -7.29 47.55
C THR A 454 -8.42 -6.37 46.82
N GLY A 455 -7.43 -6.98 46.15
CA GLY A 455 -6.68 -6.34 45.08
C GLY A 455 -7.60 -6.16 43.88
N GLY A 456 -7.82 -4.92 43.48
CA GLY A 456 -8.56 -4.60 42.26
C GLY A 456 -7.74 -5.04 41.04
N GLU A 457 -8.13 -6.17 40.46
CA GLU A 457 -7.67 -6.70 39.18
C GLU A 457 -8.07 -5.72 38.08
N LEU A 458 -7.06 -5.12 37.41
CA LEU A 458 -7.27 -4.43 36.14
C LEU A 458 -7.71 -5.48 35.12
N ALA A 459 -8.81 -5.18 34.42
CA ALA A 459 -9.34 -6.02 33.36
C ALA A 459 -8.25 -6.29 32.31
N ALA A 460 -7.77 -7.54 32.28
CA ALA A 460 -6.97 -8.07 31.20
C ALA A 460 -7.85 -8.13 29.96
N THR A 461 -7.72 -7.14 29.07
CA THR A 461 -8.22 -7.28 27.69
C THR A 461 -7.38 -8.38 27.03
N GLY A 462 -8.02 -9.51 26.74
CA GLY A 462 -7.39 -10.71 26.19
C GLY A 462 -6.44 -10.41 25.05
N SER A 463 -5.15 -10.55 25.34
CA SER A 463 -4.09 -10.65 24.36
C SER A 463 -3.48 -12.03 24.59
N ASP A 464 -4.01 -13.02 23.88
CA ASP A 464 -3.35 -14.30 23.76
C ASP A 464 -2.09 -14.09 22.90
N PRO A 465 -0.86 -14.31 23.40
CA PRO A 465 0.34 -14.16 22.61
C PRO A 465 0.47 -15.36 21.67
N ALA A 466 -0.34 -15.38 20.61
CA ALA A 466 -0.17 -16.31 19.50
C ALA A 466 1.13 -15.95 18.76
N THR A 467 2.20 -16.63 19.15
CA THR A 467 3.44 -16.90 18.39
C THR A 467 4.08 -15.69 17.69
N THR A 468 4.82 -14.88 18.45
CA THR A 468 5.68 -13.80 17.91
C THR A 468 6.93 -14.40 17.24
N TRP A 469 7.02 -14.22 15.92
CA TRP A 469 8.10 -14.59 15.02
C TRP A 469 8.95 -13.32 14.79
N ALA A 470 10.02 -13.21 15.55
CA ALA A 470 11.14 -12.35 15.20
C ALA A 470 12.33 -13.29 15.12
N LEU A 471 12.46 -13.97 13.98
CA LEU A 471 13.56 -14.90 13.72
C LEU A 471 14.00 -14.74 12.27
N GLY A 472 15.20 -14.18 12.09
CA GLY A 472 15.93 -14.17 10.81
C GLY A 472 16.45 -12.78 10.44
N GLY A 473 17.70 -12.49 10.81
CA GLY A 473 18.34 -11.22 10.50
C GLY A 473 18.82 -11.10 9.05
N ALA A 474 18.71 -9.90 8.53
CA ALA A 474 19.69 -9.28 7.62
C ALA A 474 19.62 -7.77 7.88
N GLY A 475 20.59 -7.22 8.60
CA GLY A 475 20.80 -5.78 8.65
C GLY A 475 21.27 -5.33 7.27
N VAL A 476 20.36 -4.74 6.49
CA VAL A 476 20.68 -4.16 5.19
C VAL A 476 20.24 -2.71 5.24
N ALA A 477 21.22 -1.81 5.21
CA ALA A 477 20.99 -0.41 4.91
C ALA A 477 20.49 -0.31 3.46
N LEU A 478 19.18 -0.31 3.26
CA LEU A 478 18.56 -0.01 1.98
C LEU A 478 18.42 1.51 1.86
N ALA A 479 19.20 2.09 0.94
CA ALA A 479 19.03 3.48 0.54
C ALA A 479 17.63 3.67 -0.06
N MET A 480 16.72 4.30 0.68
CA MET A 480 15.37 4.66 0.23
C MET A 480 15.34 5.57 -1.00
N GLY A 481 16.48 6.11 -1.44
CA GLY A 481 16.63 6.73 -2.76
C GLY A 481 16.34 5.77 -3.92
N ALA A 482 16.34 4.45 -3.70
CA ALA A 482 15.99 3.46 -4.70
C ALA A 482 14.55 2.93 -4.58
N ALA A 483 13.82 3.01 -3.47
CA ALA A 483 12.44 2.48 -3.42
C ALA A 483 11.42 3.43 -4.07
N LEU A 484 11.66 4.74 -4.00
CA LEU A 484 10.88 5.73 -4.76
C LEU A 484 11.30 5.78 -6.25
N VAL A 485 12.52 5.37 -6.58
CA VAL A 485 13.06 5.33 -7.96
C VAL A 485 12.99 3.92 -8.60
N ALA A 486 12.82 2.85 -7.84
CA ALA A 486 12.65 1.48 -8.35
C ALA A 486 11.26 1.27 -8.96
N GLY A 487 10.28 2.11 -8.59
CA GLY A 487 9.03 2.25 -9.33
C GLY A 487 9.16 3.04 -10.64
N THR A 488 10.33 3.64 -10.94
CA THR A 488 10.54 4.51 -12.12
C THR A 488 11.83 4.20 -12.92
N GLY A 489 12.57 3.12 -12.63
CA GLY A 489 13.90 2.91 -13.21
C GLY A 489 14.31 1.47 -13.47
N ARG A 490 13.77 0.83 -14.54
CA ARG A 490 14.37 -0.39 -15.09
C ARG A 490 15.48 -0.02 -16.10
N ARG A 491 16.75 -0.26 -15.71
CA ARG A 491 17.94 -0.02 -16.55
C ARG A 491 17.84 -0.78 -17.88
N ARG A 492 17.95 -0.06 -19.01
CA ARG A 492 18.35 -0.64 -20.30
C ARG A 492 19.81 -1.11 -20.18
N ARG A 493 20.09 -2.39 -20.40
CA ARG A 493 21.46 -2.82 -20.73
C ARG A 493 21.69 -2.65 -22.22
N THR A 494 22.80 -1.99 -22.54
CA THR A 494 23.44 -1.95 -23.85
C THR A 494 23.84 -3.37 -24.26
N THR A 495 23.43 -3.77 -25.47
CA THR A 495 23.98 -4.92 -26.17
C THR A 495 25.39 -4.59 -26.67
N ALA A 496 26.31 -5.53 -26.49
CA ALA A 496 27.59 -5.60 -27.20
C ALA A 496 27.37 -6.26 -28.57
#